data_AF-A0AAV8ZCY8-F1
#
_entry.id   AF-A0AAV8ZCY8-F1
#
_cell.length_a   1.000
_cell.length_b   1.000
_cell.length_c   1.000
_cell.angle_alpha   90.00
_cell.angle_beta   90.00
_cell.angle_gamma   90.00
#
_symmetry.space_group_name_H-M   'P 1'
#
loop_
_entity.id
_entity.type
_entity.pdbx_description
1 polymer ?
#
loop_
_entity_poly.entity_id
_entity_poly.type
_entity_poly.pdbx_seq_one_letter_code
_entity_poly.pdbx_strand_id
1 'polypeptide(L)'
;MLCPEISNFEAPDCSFQVQKLDDEKYLNQNIDYFYYNHLSLKKLTEKLIFDCDYYKVFDLNLTDIIDLKFLCSFVKTGTLTLLSVNTRIDCDNCIGITPTGYLILSVDKDTYQSLGLEGRVSHFTAKIKNRY
;
A
#
# COMPACT_ATOMS: atom_id res chain seq x y z
N MET A 1 -14.07 9.69 37.93
CA MET A 1 -14.22 8.25 37.61
C MET A 1 -14.61 8.17 36.15
N LEU A 2 -13.81 7.50 35.32
CA LEU A 2 -14.17 7.26 33.91
C LEU A 2 -15.31 6.20 33.88
N CYS A 3 -16.31 6.40 33.03
CA CYS A 3 -17.47 5.51 32.93
C CYS A 3 -17.03 4.07 32.60
N PRO A 4 -17.59 3.04 33.27
CA PRO A 4 -17.19 1.64 33.10
C PRO A 4 -17.48 1.07 31.69
N GLU A 5 -18.36 1.72 30.93
CA GLU A 5 -18.63 1.40 29.52
C GLU A 5 -17.43 1.65 28.59
N ILE A 6 -16.47 2.48 29.01
CA ILE A 6 -15.30 2.88 28.21
C ILE A 6 -14.12 1.90 28.44
N SER A 7 -14.20 1.00 29.42
CA SER A 7 -13.11 0.07 29.76
C SER A 7 -13.27 -1.35 29.22
N ASN A 8 -14.44 -1.70 28.67
CA ASN A 8 -14.76 -3.07 28.23
C ASN A 8 -14.74 -3.21 26.70
N PHE A 9 -13.65 -2.79 26.05
CA PHE A 9 -13.45 -3.05 24.63
C PHE A 9 -12.92 -4.47 24.42
N GLU A 10 -13.62 -5.27 23.62
CA GLU A 10 -13.08 -6.53 23.15
C GLU A 10 -11.84 -6.29 22.28
N ALA A 11 -10.86 -7.18 22.40
CA ALA A 11 -9.66 -7.09 21.59
C ALA A 11 -10.04 -7.23 20.10
N PRO A 12 -9.43 -6.44 19.19
CA PRO A 12 -9.67 -6.60 17.77
C PRO A 12 -9.25 -8.00 17.31
N ASP A 13 -9.97 -8.52 16.31
CA ASP A 13 -9.66 -9.80 15.69
C ASP A 13 -8.28 -9.73 15.01
N CYS A 14 -7.30 -10.39 15.63
CA CYS A 14 -5.93 -10.48 15.12
C CYS A 14 -5.64 -11.93 14.72
N SER A 15 -5.36 -12.16 13.44
CA SER A 15 -4.82 -13.43 12.95
C SER A 15 -3.40 -13.20 12.43
N PHE A 16 -2.42 -13.88 13.02
CA PHE A 16 -1.04 -13.84 12.56
C PHE A 16 -0.45 -15.25 12.55
N GLN A 17 0.35 -15.52 11.53
CA GLN A 17 1.17 -16.73 11.44
C GLN A 17 2.63 -16.31 11.50
N VAL A 18 3.39 -16.93 12.40
CA VAL A 18 4.82 -16.65 12.58
C VAL A 18 5.59 -17.88 12.12
N GLN A 19 6.45 -17.70 11.14
CA GLN A 19 7.39 -18.72 10.68
C GLN A 19 8.78 -18.34 11.18
N LYS A 20 9.42 -19.24 11.94
CA LYS A 20 10.84 -19.09 12.27
C LYS A 20 11.65 -19.54 11.06
N LEU A 21 12.51 -18.65 10.57
CA LEU A 21 13.47 -18.93 9.52
C LEU A 21 14.82 -19.22 10.18
N ASP A 22 15.46 -20.33 9.81
CA ASP A 22 16.81 -20.67 10.29
C ASP A 22 17.84 -19.81 9.54
N ASP A 23 18.62 -19.02 10.29
CA ASP A 23 19.42 -17.89 9.79
C ASP A 23 20.42 -18.22 8.66
N GLU A 24 20.91 -19.46 8.57
CA GLU A 24 22.02 -19.78 7.65
C GLU A 24 21.61 -20.05 6.19
N LYS A 25 20.34 -20.38 5.93
CA LYS A 25 19.88 -20.68 4.54
C LYS A 25 19.36 -19.47 3.78
N TYR A 26 19.11 -18.36 4.47
CA TYR A 26 18.30 -17.25 3.96
C TYR A 26 19.04 -15.91 3.88
N LEU A 27 20.32 -15.85 4.25
CA LEU A 27 21.16 -14.64 4.20
C LEU A 27 21.22 -13.95 2.83
N ASN A 28 20.89 -14.67 1.74
CA ASN A 28 20.92 -14.14 0.37
C ASN A 28 19.56 -14.19 -0.34
N GLN A 29 18.45 -14.39 0.38
CA GLN A 29 17.14 -14.29 -0.24
C GLN A 29 16.74 -12.82 -0.31
N ASN A 30 16.73 -12.26 -1.53
CA ASN A 30 16.07 -10.99 -1.78
C ASN A 30 14.62 -11.12 -1.32
N ILE A 31 14.20 -10.18 -0.47
CA ILE A 31 12.83 -10.08 -0.01
C ILE A 31 12.02 -9.44 -1.15
N ASP A 32 11.71 -10.23 -2.19
CA ASP A 32 11.08 -9.74 -3.42
C ASP A 32 9.57 -9.44 -3.26
N TYR A 33 8.97 -9.78 -2.11
CA TYR A 33 7.52 -9.86 -1.93
C TYR A 33 6.91 -8.80 -0.98
N PHE A 34 7.70 -7.86 -0.46
CA PHE A 34 7.18 -6.80 0.39
C PHE A 34 6.69 -5.61 -0.42
N TYR A 35 5.41 -5.65 -0.82
CA TYR A 35 4.76 -4.60 -1.60
C TYR A 35 4.01 -3.56 -0.76
N TYR A 36 4.28 -3.50 0.54
CA TYR A 36 3.49 -2.68 1.45
C TYR A 36 4.35 -1.77 2.31
N ASN A 37 4.00 -0.49 2.30
CA ASN A 37 4.67 0.55 3.06
C ASN A 37 4.11 0.69 4.50
N HIS A 38 3.61 -0.40 5.10
CA HIS A 38 3.17 -0.38 6.50
C HIS A 38 4.32 -0.52 7.51
N LEU A 39 5.56 -0.38 7.05
CA LEU A 39 6.69 -0.18 7.94
C LEU A 39 6.54 1.19 8.66
N SER A 40 5.88 1.19 9.82
CA SER A 40 6.02 2.26 10.83
C SER A 40 7.42 2.19 11.44
N LEU A 41 8.46 2.39 10.62
CA LEU A 41 9.85 2.27 11.02
C LEU A 41 10.53 3.61 10.99
N LYS A 42 10.22 4.38 12.03
CA LYS A 42 10.94 5.61 12.38
C LYS A 42 12.44 5.40 12.68
N LYS A 43 12.95 4.15 12.69
CA LYS A 43 14.31 3.81 13.17
C LYS A 43 15.14 2.86 12.28
N LEU A 44 14.53 2.11 11.36
CA LEU A 44 15.27 1.24 10.40
C LEU A 44 15.45 1.88 9.02
N THR A 45 14.87 3.06 8.80
CA THR A 45 14.92 3.76 7.52
C THR A 45 16.35 3.96 7.05
N GLU A 46 17.25 4.45 7.88
CA GLU A 46 18.60 4.82 7.41
C GLU A 46 19.36 3.65 6.77
N LYS A 47 19.32 2.45 7.35
CA LYS A 47 20.03 1.28 6.79
C LYS A 47 19.30 0.68 5.58
N LEU A 48 17.97 0.59 5.62
CA LEU A 48 17.18 0.06 4.50
C LEU A 48 17.19 1.01 3.30
N ILE A 49 17.34 2.31 3.52
CA ILE A 49 17.48 3.32 2.46
C ILE A 49 18.79 3.14 1.69
N PHE A 50 19.87 2.74 2.37
CA PHE A 50 21.16 2.49 1.70
C PHE A 50 21.17 1.18 0.90
N ASP A 51 20.36 0.19 1.28
CA ASP A 51 20.32 -1.13 0.63
C ASP A 51 19.23 -1.26 -0.46
N CYS A 52 18.39 -0.23 -0.68
CA CYS A 52 17.31 -0.28 -1.66
C CYS A 52 17.34 0.90 -2.65
N ASP A 53 17.50 0.58 -3.93
CA ASP A 53 17.37 1.53 -5.04
C ASP A 53 15.90 1.88 -5.28
N TYR A 54 15.34 2.79 -4.50
CA TYR A 54 13.99 3.32 -4.72
C TYR A 54 14.02 4.81 -5.03
N TYR A 55 13.07 5.24 -5.88
CA TYR A 55 12.90 6.63 -6.25
C TYR A 55 11.69 7.22 -5.55
N LYS A 56 11.86 8.41 -4.97
CA LYS A 56 10.75 9.23 -4.49
C LYS A 56 10.49 10.35 -5.48
N VAL A 57 9.33 10.30 -6.12
CA VAL A 57 8.89 11.33 -7.07
C VAL A 57 7.81 12.18 -6.40
N PHE A 58 7.91 13.50 -6.55
CA PHE A 58 6.92 14.45 -6.04
C PHE A 58 5.98 14.87 -7.16
N ASP A 59 4.72 15.15 -6.82
CA ASP A 59 3.69 15.68 -7.72
C ASP A 59 3.49 14.86 -9.01
N LEU A 60 3.58 13.53 -8.90
CA LEU A 60 3.36 12.61 -10.02
C LEU A 60 1.87 12.53 -10.36
N ASN A 61 1.51 12.86 -11.60
CA ASN A 61 0.14 12.76 -12.07
C ASN A 61 -0.20 11.34 -12.55
N LEU A 62 -1.42 10.89 -12.26
CA LEU A 62 -1.93 9.58 -12.70
C LEU A 62 -1.97 9.46 -14.23
N THR A 63 -2.21 10.56 -14.94
CA THR A 63 -2.22 10.57 -16.41
C THR A 63 -0.88 10.18 -17.01
N ASP A 64 0.22 10.57 -16.36
CA ASP A 64 1.58 10.32 -16.84
C ASP A 64 1.98 8.85 -16.67
N ILE A 65 1.40 8.20 -15.65
CA ILE A 65 1.56 6.76 -15.38
C ILE A 65 0.80 5.91 -16.40
N ILE A 66 -0.37 6.39 -16.84
CA ILE A 66 -1.23 5.68 -17.80
C ILE A 66 -0.75 5.92 -19.25
N ASP A 67 0.15 6.88 -19.48
CA ASP A 67 0.69 7.15 -20.80
C ASP A 67 1.35 5.90 -21.42
N LEU A 68 1.10 5.70 -22.71
CA LEU A 68 1.58 4.53 -23.44
C LEU A 68 3.10 4.43 -23.42
N LYS A 69 3.80 5.58 -23.43
CA LYS A 69 5.25 5.60 -23.36
C LYS A 69 5.73 5.06 -22.02
N PHE A 70 5.12 5.48 -20.92
CA PHE A 70 5.45 5.00 -19.58
C PHE A 70 5.16 3.50 -19.45
N LEU A 71 3.96 3.05 -19.85
CA LEU A 71 3.57 1.65 -19.76
C LEU A 71 4.48 0.74 -20.59
N CYS A 72 4.83 1.14 -21.82
CA CYS A 72 5.73 0.36 -22.66
C CYS A 72 7.17 0.35 -22.14
N SER A 73 7.64 1.42 -21.51
CA SER A 73 9.02 1.52 -21.03
C SER A 73 9.27 0.89 -19.66
N PHE A 74 8.26 0.82 -18.80
CA PHE A 74 8.42 0.33 -17.42
C PHE A 74 7.57 -0.88 -17.08
N VAL A 75 6.30 -0.91 -17.50
CA VAL A 75 5.35 -1.96 -17.10
C VAL A 75 5.44 -3.19 -18.00
N LYS A 76 5.67 -3.02 -19.31
CA LYS A 76 5.74 -4.14 -20.26
C LYS A 76 7.12 -4.76 -20.39
N THR A 77 8.16 -3.98 -20.18
CA THR A 77 9.57 -4.37 -20.35
C THR A 77 10.21 -4.89 -19.07
N GLY A 78 9.60 -4.64 -17.91
CA GLY A 78 10.15 -5.01 -16.61
C GLY A 78 9.08 -5.11 -15.52
N THR A 79 9.53 -5.13 -14.27
CA THR A 79 8.67 -5.13 -13.09
C THR A 79 8.69 -3.75 -12.43
N LEU A 80 7.51 -3.15 -12.28
CA LEU A 80 7.35 -1.86 -11.63
C LEU A 80 6.48 -2.01 -10.38
N THR A 81 6.99 -1.52 -9.24
CA THR A 81 6.19 -1.34 -8.03
C THR A 81 6.12 0.16 -7.73
N LEU A 82 4.91 0.67 -7.55
CA LEU A 82 4.68 2.07 -7.20
C LEU A 82 3.68 2.14 -6.07
N LEU A 83 3.90 3.04 -5.11
CA LEU A 83 3.01 3.28 -3.99
C LEU A 83 2.96 4.78 -3.69
N SER A 84 1.77 5.28 -3.40
CA SER A 84 1.63 6.63 -2.85
C SER A 84 2.27 6.70 -1.46
N VAL A 85 3.08 7.73 -1.25
CA VAL A 85 3.82 7.95 0.01
C VAL A 85 3.15 9.08 0.78
N ASN A 86 3.15 8.98 2.12
CA ASN A 86 2.52 9.95 3.04
C ASN A 86 0.99 10.09 2.91
N THR A 87 0.32 9.13 2.25
CA THR A 87 -1.15 9.05 2.18
C THR A 87 -1.66 7.97 3.13
N ARG A 88 -2.63 8.29 3.99
CA ARG A 88 -3.23 7.31 4.91
C ARG A 88 -4.37 6.61 4.20
N ILE A 89 -4.29 5.29 4.07
CA ILE A 89 -5.30 4.50 3.33
C ILE A 89 -6.74 4.67 3.85
N ASP A 90 -6.92 5.00 5.13
CA ASP A 90 -8.25 5.20 5.70
C ASP A 90 -8.81 6.60 5.41
N CYS A 91 -7.95 7.62 5.26
CA CYS A 91 -8.35 9.02 5.17
C CYS A 91 -8.19 9.61 3.76
N ASP A 92 -7.11 9.29 3.07
CA ASP A 92 -6.65 9.95 1.85
C ASP A 92 -6.83 9.02 0.65
N ASN A 93 -6.80 9.56 -0.57
CA ASN A 93 -6.75 8.76 -1.79
C ASN A 93 -5.36 8.14 -1.94
N CYS A 94 -5.32 6.83 -2.15
CA CYS A 94 -4.10 6.04 -2.28
C CYS A 94 -4.03 5.37 -3.66
N ILE A 95 -2.81 5.24 -4.16
CA ILE A 95 -2.52 4.67 -5.47
C ILE A 95 -1.41 3.64 -5.32
N GLY A 96 -1.54 2.50 -6.01
CA GLY A 96 -0.50 1.49 -6.09
C GLY A 96 -0.43 0.83 -7.45
N ILE A 97 0.77 0.42 -7.87
CA ILE A 97 1.00 -0.43 -9.04
C ILE A 97 1.65 -1.71 -8.55
N THR A 98 1.07 -2.84 -8.91
CA THR A 98 1.65 -4.15 -8.64
C THR A 98 2.74 -4.49 -9.67
N PRO A 99 3.72 -5.36 -9.33
CA PRO A 99 4.72 -5.84 -10.30
C PRO A 99 4.11 -6.50 -11.54
N THR A 100 2.88 -6.99 -11.43
CA THR A 100 2.10 -7.58 -12.51
C THR A 100 1.45 -6.55 -13.44
N GLY A 101 1.58 -5.25 -13.13
CA GLY A 101 1.08 -4.15 -13.96
C GLY A 101 -0.36 -3.71 -13.67
N TYR A 102 -0.97 -4.15 -12.58
CA TYR A 102 -2.29 -3.66 -12.18
C TYR A 102 -2.17 -2.34 -11.43
N LEU A 103 -2.90 -1.32 -11.90
CA LEU A 103 -3.11 -0.08 -11.19
C LEU A 103 -4.27 -0.26 -10.20
N ILE A 104 -3.98 -0.13 -8.91
CA ILE A 104 -4.95 -0.22 -7.83
C ILE A 104 -5.15 1.19 -7.27
N LEU A 105 -6.40 1.64 -7.26
CA LEU A 105 -6.82 2.89 -6.67
C LEU A 105 -7.63 2.56 -5.42
N SER A 106 -7.28 3.15 -4.29
CA SER A 106 -8.20 3.20 -3.15
C SER A 106 -8.59 4.64 -2.93
N VAL A 107 -9.86 4.95 -3.18
CA VAL A 107 -10.36 6.31 -3.18
C VAL A 107 -11.56 6.47 -2.27
N ASP A 108 -11.84 7.70 -1.89
CA ASP A 108 -13.09 8.05 -1.23
C ASP A 108 -14.29 7.95 -2.21
N LYS A 109 -15.49 8.00 -1.63
CA LYS A 109 -16.74 7.90 -2.37
C LYS A 109 -16.92 9.02 -3.40
N ASP A 110 -16.55 10.25 -3.05
CA ASP A 110 -16.76 11.41 -3.92
C ASP A 110 -15.83 11.33 -5.14
N THR A 111 -14.55 10.99 -4.94
CA THR A 111 -13.61 10.79 -6.03
C THR A 111 -14.03 9.60 -6.90
N TYR A 112 -14.43 8.47 -6.30
CA TYR A 112 -14.92 7.30 -7.04
C TYR A 112 -16.08 7.65 -7.99
N GLN A 113 -17.08 8.39 -7.49
CA GLN A 113 -18.23 8.81 -8.29
C GLN A 113 -17.84 9.81 -9.39
N SER A 114 -16.90 10.71 -9.11
CA SER A 114 -16.42 11.68 -10.10
C SER A 114 -15.62 11.03 -11.23
N LEU A 115 -14.83 9.99 -10.92
CA LEU A 115 -14.02 9.25 -11.88
C LEU A 115 -14.86 8.37 -12.81
N GLY A 116 -16.01 7.87 -12.33
CA GLY A 116 -16.90 7.01 -13.12
C GLY A 116 -16.28 5.65 -13.49
N LEU A 117 -15.27 5.20 -12.75
CA LEU A 117 -14.61 3.92 -12.95
C LEU A 117 -15.40 2.78 -12.31
N GLU A 118 -15.30 1.58 -12.87
CA GLU A 118 -15.86 0.39 -12.25
C GLU A 118 -14.98 -0.07 -11.09
N GLY A 119 -15.60 -0.26 -9.92
CA GLY A 119 -14.92 -0.71 -8.71
C GLY A 119 -15.87 -1.34 -7.71
N ARG A 120 -15.36 -1.59 -6.50
CA ARG A 120 -16.11 -2.25 -5.42
C ARG A 120 -15.80 -1.58 -4.09
N VAL A 121 -16.74 -1.64 -3.15
CA VAL A 121 -16.50 -1.11 -1.80
C VAL A 121 -15.32 -1.85 -1.15
N SER A 122 -14.42 -1.10 -0.52
CA SER A 122 -13.30 -1.65 0.22
C SER A 122 -13.78 -2.53 1.39
N HIS A 123 -13.14 -3.68 1.56
CA HIS A 123 -13.52 -4.68 2.56
C HIS A 123 -13.49 -4.12 4.00
N PHE A 124 -12.48 -3.30 4.32
CA PHE A 124 -12.26 -2.79 5.68
C PHE A 124 -13.28 -1.73 6.11
N THR A 125 -13.94 -1.09 5.15
CA THR A 125 -14.93 -0.02 5.39
C THR A 125 -16.32 -0.39 4.90
N ALA A 126 -16.60 -1.68 4.66
CA ALA A 126 -17.86 -2.16 4.13
C ALA A 126 -19.10 -1.71 4.94
N LYS A 127 -18.96 -1.46 6.25
CA LYS A 127 -20.03 -0.95 7.11
C LYS A 127 -20.39 0.52 6.81
N ILE A 128 -19.41 1.35 6.52
CA ILE A 128 -19.56 2.81 6.31
C ILE A 128 -19.68 3.13 4.80
N LYS A 129 -19.21 2.23 3.92
CA LYS A 129 -19.21 2.34 2.44
C LYS A 129 -18.66 3.69 1.94
N ASN A 130 -17.60 4.17 2.58
CA ASN A 130 -16.97 5.44 2.25
C ASN A 130 -15.72 5.28 1.37
N ARG A 131 -15.23 4.05 1.17
CA ARG A 131 -14.05 3.76 0.35
C ARG A 131 -14.31 2.71 -0.71
N TYR A 132 -13.69 2.90 -1.87
CA TYR A 132 -13.80 2.08 -3.06
C TYR A 132 -12.40 1.74 -3.59
#